data_AF-A0A6N2Y4R6-F1
#
_entry.id   AF-A0A6N2Y4R6-F1
#
_cell.length_a   1.000
_cell.length_b   1.000
_cell.length_c   1.000
_cell.angle_alpha   90.00
_cell.angle_beta   90.00
_cell.angle_gamma   90.00
#
_symmetry.space_group_name_H-M   'P 1'
#
loop_
_entity.id
_entity.type
_entity.pdbx_description
1 polymer ?
#
loop_
_entity_poly.entity_id
_entity_poly.type
_entity_poly.pdbx_seq_one_letter_code
_entity_poly.pdbx_strand_id
1 'polypeptide(L)'
;MNGVMELEFWMRVAIGEAEESLREGNKGFGAVIIKDGEMVAAAHDYEETEGDATSHAEINAIKIASQKIGKNLNGCILISTSEPCPMCAFAIAWSGISEIAFGFSIQDALAQGRRRIAFQCVEAFDKAGTEVIVHKGILRRECAILYRADVRSEINHLRNATDEDLKALNADSIARRTAWFCQNKAGLNIGDSHLLDTAHRLLIMRFHAAEVEMPVVNRTEKQITFHSMNFCPTLEACRILRLDTRHVCKLLNEESTDMLVKKIDSRLRFSRNYNNLRPYSSFCEESISIED
;
A
#
# COMPACT_ATOMS: atom_id res chain seq x y z
N MET A 1 -26.97 6.36 -9.43
CA MET A 1 -25.95 5.44 -8.88
C MET A 1 -26.31 5.18 -7.42
N ASN A 2 -26.16 3.96 -6.91
CA ASN A 2 -26.38 3.69 -5.48
C ASN A 2 -25.40 4.55 -4.67
N GLY A 3 -25.85 5.17 -3.56
CA GLY A 3 -25.02 6.10 -2.77
C GLY A 3 -23.66 5.53 -2.35
N VAL A 4 -23.57 4.21 -2.13
CA VAL A 4 -22.29 3.53 -1.84
C VAL A 4 -21.31 3.56 -3.02
N MET A 5 -21.77 3.36 -4.26
CA MET A 5 -20.89 3.39 -5.44
C MET A 5 -20.31 4.79 -5.70
N GLU A 6 -21.08 5.83 -5.36
CA GLU A 6 -20.60 7.21 -5.45
C GLU A 6 -19.52 7.50 -4.40
N LEU A 7 -19.71 7.06 -3.15
CA LEU A 7 -18.68 7.19 -2.11
C LEU A 7 -17.39 6.43 -2.47
N GLU A 8 -17.49 5.23 -3.06
CA GLU A 8 -16.32 4.50 -3.52
C GLU A 8 -15.58 5.23 -4.65
N PHE A 9 -16.31 5.83 -5.59
CA PHE A 9 -15.70 6.64 -6.66
C PHE A 9 -14.89 7.80 -6.08
N TRP A 10 -15.48 8.59 -5.17
CA TRP A 10 -14.80 9.72 -4.55
C TRP A 10 -13.68 9.30 -3.59
N MET A 11 -13.80 8.14 -2.95
CA MET A 11 -12.71 7.57 -2.16
C MET A 11 -11.50 7.23 -3.02
N ARG A 12 -11.68 6.77 -4.27
CA ARG A 12 -10.54 6.56 -5.19
C ARG A 12 -9.83 7.86 -5.55
N VAL A 13 -10.58 8.97 -5.64
CA VAL A 13 -9.98 10.31 -5.81
C VAL A 13 -9.18 10.69 -4.57
N ALA A 14 -9.74 10.50 -3.37
CA ALA A 14 -9.03 10.76 -2.11
C ALA A 14 -7.79 9.87 -1.92
N ILE A 15 -7.81 8.62 -2.41
CA ILE A 15 -6.63 7.75 -2.47
C ILE A 15 -5.58 8.36 -3.40
N GLY A 16 -5.97 8.85 -4.58
CA GLY A 16 -5.04 9.52 -5.50
C GLY A 16 -4.32 10.72 -4.87
N GLU A 17 -5.04 11.53 -4.07
CA GLU A 17 -4.45 12.62 -3.28
C GLU A 17 -3.45 12.08 -2.23
N ALA A 18 -3.81 11.03 -1.50
CA ALA A 18 -2.91 10.41 -0.53
C ALA A 18 -1.65 9.81 -1.18
N GLU A 19 -1.76 9.29 -2.41
CA GLU A 19 -0.61 8.83 -3.18
C GLU A 19 0.30 9.99 -3.61
N GLU A 20 -0.27 11.17 -3.94
CA GLU A 20 0.52 12.37 -4.22
C GLU A 20 1.28 12.86 -2.99
N SER A 21 0.60 12.98 -1.85
CA SER A 21 1.26 13.31 -0.57
C SER A 21 2.44 12.38 -0.28
N LEU A 22 2.28 11.07 -0.53
CA LEU A 22 3.36 10.09 -0.40
C LEU A 22 4.56 10.34 -1.34
N ARG A 23 4.28 10.70 -2.60
CA ARG A 23 5.32 11.07 -3.58
C ARG A 23 6.08 12.29 -3.13
N GLU A 24 5.38 13.30 -2.63
CA GLU A 24 5.95 14.60 -2.25
C GLU A 24 6.78 14.57 -0.97
N GLY A 25 6.58 13.59 -0.08
CA GLY A 25 7.31 13.56 1.19
C GLY A 25 6.44 13.39 2.43
N ASN A 26 5.13 13.52 2.28
CA ASN A 26 4.18 13.69 3.37
C ASN A 26 3.63 12.36 3.90
N LYS A 27 2.64 12.42 4.80
CA LYS A 27 2.11 11.28 5.57
C LYS A 27 1.10 10.43 4.82
N GLY A 28 0.77 10.75 3.58
CA GLY A 28 -0.11 9.97 2.71
C GLY A 28 -1.56 9.92 3.16
N PHE A 29 -2.11 11.07 3.54
CA PHE A 29 -3.54 11.26 3.77
C PHE A 29 -4.13 12.11 2.65
N GLY A 30 -5.38 11.84 2.32
CA GLY A 30 -6.08 12.48 1.21
C GLY A 30 -7.54 12.63 1.53
N ALA A 31 -8.12 13.75 1.11
CA ALA A 31 -9.50 14.10 1.36
C ALA A 31 -10.12 14.82 0.16
N VAL A 32 -11.41 14.60 -0.05
CA VAL A 32 -12.22 15.22 -1.09
C VAL A 32 -13.49 15.75 -0.46
N ILE A 33 -13.97 16.91 -0.90
CA ILE A 33 -15.27 17.46 -0.54
C ILE A 33 -16.12 17.53 -1.79
N ILE A 34 -17.32 16.96 -1.71
CA ILE A 34 -18.31 16.99 -2.78
C ILE A 34 -19.58 17.71 -2.33
N LYS A 35 -20.33 18.25 -3.29
CA LYS A 35 -21.65 18.84 -3.09
C LYS A 35 -22.48 18.60 -4.34
N ASP A 36 -23.71 18.13 -4.17
CA ASP A 36 -24.65 17.87 -5.28
C ASP A 36 -24.06 16.99 -6.40
N GLY A 37 -23.24 16.00 -6.02
CA GLY A 37 -22.57 15.07 -6.95
C GLY A 37 -21.34 15.63 -7.65
N GLU A 38 -20.92 16.87 -7.34
CA GLU A 38 -19.75 17.51 -7.94
C GLU A 38 -18.61 17.72 -6.92
N MET A 39 -17.37 17.65 -7.40
CA MET A 39 -16.19 17.92 -6.58
C MET A 39 -16.02 19.41 -6.30
N VAL A 40 -16.05 19.78 -5.02
CA VAL A 40 -15.79 21.15 -4.57
C VAL A 40 -14.29 21.34 -4.34
N ALA A 41 -13.65 20.41 -3.63
CA ALA A 41 -12.24 20.45 -3.28
C ALA A 41 -11.64 19.04 -3.22
N ALA A 42 -10.34 18.93 -3.49
CA ALA A 42 -9.51 17.77 -3.22
C ALA A 42 -8.18 18.27 -2.63
N ALA A 43 -7.66 17.56 -1.65
CA ALA A 43 -6.40 17.92 -1.00
C ALA A 43 -5.76 16.71 -0.31
N HIS A 44 -4.46 16.81 -0.09
CA HIS A 44 -3.71 15.91 0.77
C HIS A 44 -3.02 16.67 1.90
N ASP A 45 -2.35 15.93 2.78
CA ASP A 45 -1.57 16.52 3.87
C ASP A 45 -0.24 17.07 3.38
N TYR A 46 0.19 18.19 3.98
CA TYR A 46 1.49 18.83 3.72
C TYR A 46 2.33 18.96 5.01
N GLU A 47 2.04 18.15 6.03
CA GLU A 47 2.64 18.24 7.38
C GLU A 47 4.18 18.32 7.34
N GLU A 48 4.82 17.46 6.56
CA GLU A 48 6.29 17.37 6.48
C GLU A 48 6.87 18.45 5.57
N THR A 49 6.24 18.69 4.40
CA THR A 49 6.77 19.63 3.40
C THR A 49 6.56 21.10 3.78
N GLU A 50 5.50 21.42 4.53
CA GLU A 50 5.23 22.78 5.02
C GLU A 50 5.72 23.00 6.46
N GLY A 51 6.04 21.94 7.21
CA GLY A 51 6.35 22.03 8.63
C GLY A 51 5.16 22.51 9.49
N ASP A 52 3.93 22.28 9.01
CA ASP A 52 2.68 22.66 9.68
C ASP A 52 1.97 21.40 10.20
N ALA A 53 2.03 21.21 11.52
CA ALA A 53 1.38 20.10 12.23
C ALA A 53 -0.17 20.08 12.07
N THR A 54 -0.76 21.14 11.52
CA THR A 54 -2.21 21.24 11.27
C THR A 54 -2.60 21.04 9.80
N SER A 55 -1.63 20.92 8.89
CA SER A 55 -1.83 20.75 7.44
C SER A 55 -2.25 19.32 7.08
N HIS A 56 -3.33 18.86 7.71
CA HIS A 56 -3.99 17.58 7.41
C HIS A 56 -4.87 17.72 6.17
N ALA A 57 -5.05 16.61 5.45
CA ALA A 57 -5.86 16.56 4.23
C ALA A 57 -7.29 17.13 4.44
N GLU A 58 -7.97 16.80 5.54
CA GLU A 58 -9.32 17.29 5.80
C GLU A 58 -9.35 18.81 6.04
N ILE A 59 -8.36 19.34 6.77
CA ILE A 59 -8.23 20.78 7.02
C ILE A 59 -7.96 21.52 5.72
N ASN A 60 -7.06 20.99 4.89
CA ASN A 60 -6.71 21.59 3.60
C ASN A 60 -7.91 21.58 2.64
N ALA A 61 -8.65 20.47 2.56
CA ALA A 61 -9.87 20.40 1.78
C ALA A 61 -10.94 21.40 2.25
N ILE A 62 -11.15 21.53 3.57
CA ILE A 62 -12.09 22.51 4.16
C ILE A 62 -11.68 23.95 3.81
N LYS A 63 -10.39 24.29 3.91
CA LYS A 63 -9.87 25.61 3.53
C LYS A 63 -10.18 25.93 2.07
N ILE A 64 -9.87 25.00 1.15
CA ILE A 64 -10.12 25.15 -0.29
C ILE A 64 -11.62 25.30 -0.58
N ALA A 65 -12.45 24.43 -0.01
CA ALA A 65 -13.90 24.49 -0.18
C ALA A 65 -14.47 25.81 0.35
N SER A 66 -14.02 26.25 1.53
CA SER A 66 -14.49 27.50 2.14
C SER A 66 -14.16 28.73 1.30
N GLN A 67 -12.99 28.74 0.65
CA GLN A 67 -12.61 29.79 -0.29
C GLN A 67 -13.46 29.77 -1.57
N LYS A 68 -13.90 28.59 -2.03
CA LYS A 68 -14.65 28.41 -3.28
C LYS A 68 -16.15 28.71 -3.13
N ILE A 69 -16.78 28.20 -2.07
CA ILE A 69 -18.25 28.24 -1.91
C ILE A 69 -18.73 28.92 -0.61
N GLY A 70 -17.80 29.51 0.14
CA GLY A 70 -18.07 30.22 1.39
C GLY A 70 -17.88 29.36 2.64
N LYS A 71 -17.82 30.02 3.81
CA LYS A 71 -17.47 29.39 5.10
C LYS A 71 -18.44 28.31 5.60
N ASN A 72 -19.66 28.26 5.06
CA ASN A 72 -20.68 27.30 5.48
C ASN A 72 -20.79 26.23 4.40
N LEU A 73 -20.38 25.01 4.77
CA LEU A 73 -20.31 23.85 3.90
C LEU A 73 -21.50 22.89 4.11
N ASN A 74 -22.66 23.41 4.56
CA ASN A 74 -23.91 22.65 4.63
C ASN A 74 -24.24 21.96 3.29
N GLY A 75 -24.67 20.70 3.38
CA GLY A 75 -24.97 19.84 2.23
C GLY A 75 -23.73 19.25 1.55
N CYS A 76 -22.52 19.56 2.01
CA CYS A 76 -21.31 18.89 1.54
C CYS A 76 -21.10 17.55 2.23
N ILE A 77 -20.44 16.65 1.52
CA ILE A 77 -19.90 15.38 2.04
C ILE A 77 -18.37 15.47 1.98
N LEU A 78 -17.69 15.20 3.09
CA LEU A 78 -16.24 15.03 3.12
C LEU A 78 -15.90 13.54 3.03
N ILE A 79 -14.97 13.18 2.16
CA ILE A 79 -14.47 11.82 2.00
C ILE A 79 -12.99 11.83 2.37
N SER A 80 -12.56 10.99 3.32
CA SER A 80 -11.17 10.94 3.80
C SER A 80 -10.62 9.52 3.78
N THR A 81 -9.36 9.34 3.36
CA THR A 81 -8.73 8.01 3.32
C THR A 81 -8.56 7.37 4.72
N SER A 82 -8.53 8.19 5.78
CA SER A 82 -8.52 7.73 7.17
C SER A 82 -9.61 8.43 7.99
N GLU A 83 -10.06 7.78 9.06
CA GLU A 83 -10.96 8.41 10.03
C GLU A 83 -10.35 9.72 10.57
N PRO A 84 -11.10 10.84 10.52
CA PRO A 84 -10.61 12.13 10.98
C PRO A 84 -10.18 12.10 12.44
N CYS A 85 -9.01 12.68 12.74
CA CYS A 85 -8.58 12.90 14.12
C CYS A 85 -9.47 13.95 14.82
N PRO A 86 -9.36 14.14 16.15
CA PRO A 86 -10.22 15.09 16.86
C PRO A 86 -10.18 16.52 16.29
N MET A 87 -9.00 17.01 15.89
CA MET A 87 -8.87 18.33 15.26
C MET A 87 -9.70 18.43 13.97
N CYS A 88 -9.53 17.47 13.06
CA CYS A 88 -10.25 17.43 11.80
C CYS A 88 -11.76 17.21 12.02
N ALA A 89 -12.15 16.36 12.96
CA ALA A 89 -13.56 16.10 13.27
C ALA A 89 -14.27 17.35 13.82
N PHE A 90 -13.63 18.09 14.73
CA PHE A 90 -14.21 19.36 15.19
C PHE A 90 -14.21 20.42 14.07
N ALA A 91 -13.21 20.46 13.19
CA ALA A 91 -13.23 21.36 12.03
C ALA A 91 -14.38 21.05 11.05
N ILE A 92 -14.65 19.76 10.81
CA ILE A 92 -15.82 19.28 10.05
C ILE A 92 -17.10 19.82 10.68
N ALA A 93 -17.27 19.61 12.00
CA ALA A 93 -18.43 20.13 12.74
C ALA A 93 -18.58 21.65 12.63
N TRP A 94 -17.48 22.41 12.82
CA TRP A 94 -17.48 23.87 12.72
C TRP A 94 -17.83 24.40 11.32
N SER A 95 -17.46 23.67 10.28
CA SER A 95 -17.70 24.07 8.90
C SER A 95 -19.14 23.78 8.41
N GLY A 96 -19.92 23.00 9.16
CA GLY A 96 -21.30 22.63 8.81
C GLY A 96 -21.41 21.48 7.80
N ILE A 97 -20.32 20.77 7.51
CA ILE A 97 -20.35 19.58 6.64
C ILE A 97 -21.34 18.56 7.20
N SER A 98 -22.23 18.06 6.35
CA SER A 98 -23.37 17.24 6.76
C SER A 98 -23.04 15.76 6.85
N GLU A 99 -22.07 15.30 6.06
CA GLU A 99 -21.67 13.89 6.04
C GLU A 99 -20.16 13.71 5.92
N ILE A 100 -19.65 12.62 6.50
CA ILE A 100 -18.26 12.17 6.40
C ILE A 100 -18.23 10.71 5.98
N ALA A 101 -17.40 10.38 5.00
CA ALA A 101 -17.07 9.02 4.62
C ALA A 101 -15.58 8.76 4.83
N PHE A 102 -15.21 7.64 5.45
CA PHE A 102 -13.80 7.28 5.60
C PHE A 102 -13.51 5.80 5.33
N GLY A 103 -12.27 5.51 4.91
CA GLY A 103 -11.81 4.16 4.61
C GLY A 103 -11.17 3.45 5.79
N PHE A 104 -10.06 3.99 6.30
CA PHE A 104 -9.23 3.34 7.32
C PHE A 104 -9.44 3.95 8.71
N SER A 105 -9.96 3.16 9.65
CA SER A 105 -10.36 3.67 10.98
C SER A 105 -9.17 3.96 11.92
N ILE A 106 -9.41 4.75 12.96
CA ILE A 106 -8.45 4.94 14.07
C ILE A 106 -8.16 3.59 14.74
N GLN A 107 -9.17 2.74 14.90
CA GLN A 107 -8.98 1.39 15.44
C GLN A 107 -8.07 0.53 14.57
N ASP A 108 -8.22 0.60 13.25
CA ASP A 108 -7.34 -0.12 12.32
C ASP A 108 -5.88 0.37 12.42
N ALA A 109 -5.70 1.68 12.54
CA ALA A 109 -4.38 2.27 12.71
C ALA A 109 -3.73 1.81 14.04
N LEU A 110 -4.48 1.80 15.14
CA LEU A 110 -4.01 1.32 16.43
C LEU A 110 -3.67 -0.18 16.39
N ALA A 111 -4.47 -1.00 15.72
CA ALA A 111 -4.21 -2.43 15.54
C ALA A 111 -2.92 -2.71 14.74
N GLN A 112 -2.51 -1.79 13.87
CA GLN A 112 -1.22 -1.83 13.17
C GLN A 112 -0.06 -1.23 14.00
N GLY A 113 -0.28 -0.82 15.24
CA GLY A 113 0.73 -0.19 16.09
C GLY A 113 1.02 1.26 15.73
N ARG A 114 0.20 1.91 14.88
CA ARG A 114 0.36 3.33 14.56
C ARG A 114 -0.12 4.17 15.73
N ARG A 115 0.63 5.24 16.04
CA ARG A 115 0.23 6.21 17.07
C ARG A 115 -0.90 7.09 16.52
N ARG A 116 -2.06 7.03 17.17
CA ARG A 116 -3.21 7.91 16.92
C ARG A 116 -3.79 8.35 18.25
N ILE A 117 -4.42 9.52 18.25
CA ILE A 117 -5.30 9.91 19.37
C ILE A 117 -6.51 8.97 19.29
N ALA A 118 -6.70 8.14 20.31
CA ALA A 118 -7.76 7.15 20.36
C ALA A 118 -9.11 7.82 20.71
N PHE A 119 -9.63 8.59 19.76
CA PHE A 119 -10.86 9.37 19.90
C PHE A 119 -11.57 9.41 18.55
N GLN A 120 -12.70 8.72 18.46
CA GLN A 120 -13.41 8.53 17.19
C GLN A 120 -14.11 9.82 16.74
N CYS A 121 -14.29 9.98 15.43
CA CYS A 121 -14.95 11.18 14.91
C CYS A 121 -16.39 11.33 15.42
N VAL A 122 -17.10 10.22 15.63
CA VAL A 122 -18.44 10.20 16.22
C VAL A 122 -18.47 10.78 17.64
N GLU A 123 -17.43 10.59 18.43
CA GLU A 123 -17.31 11.18 19.78
C GLU A 123 -17.09 12.69 19.69
N ALA A 124 -16.43 13.17 18.64
CA ALA A 124 -16.25 14.61 18.41
C ALA A 124 -17.58 15.27 18.06
N PHE A 125 -18.35 14.66 17.15
CA PHE A 125 -19.63 15.20 16.70
C PHE A 125 -20.67 15.24 17.82
N ASP A 126 -20.74 14.19 18.65
CA ASP A 126 -21.58 14.16 19.85
C ASP A 126 -21.23 15.32 20.80
N LYS A 127 -19.94 15.50 21.12
CA LYS A 127 -19.48 16.61 21.97
C LYS A 127 -19.69 17.99 21.35
N ALA A 128 -19.66 18.10 20.03
CA ALA A 128 -19.93 19.34 19.31
C ALA A 128 -21.44 19.68 19.26
N GLY A 129 -22.33 18.73 19.56
CA GLY A 129 -23.77 18.90 19.42
C GLY A 129 -24.22 19.00 17.96
N THR A 130 -23.50 18.35 17.04
CA THR A 130 -23.77 18.38 15.60
C THR A 130 -24.16 17.01 15.08
N GLU A 131 -25.22 16.94 14.28
CA GLU A 131 -25.59 15.71 13.57
C GLU A 131 -24.83 15.62 12.24
N VAL A 132 -23.76 14.82 12.22
CA VAL A 132 -22.99 14.50 11.00
C VAL A 132 -23.20 13.02 10.68
N ILE A 133 -23.63 12.71 9.47
CA ILE A 133 -23.81 11.32 9.01
C ILE A 133 -22.42 10.71 8.75
N VAL A 134 -22.16 9.52 9.30
CA VAL A 134 -20.84 8.86 9.22
C VAL A 134 -20.91 7.56 8.44
N HIS A 135 -20.24 7.52 7.29
CA HIS A 135 -20.04 6.32 6.47
C HIS A 135 -18.65 5.73 6.75
N LYS A 136 -18.60 4.48 7.22
CA LYS A 136 -17.36 3.84 7.68
C LYS A 136 -16.90 2.76 6.71
N GLY A 137 -15.60 2.62 6.54
CA GLY A 137 -14.99 1.49 5.84
C GLY A 137 -15.08 1.53 4.32
N ILE A 138 -15.30 2.70 3.72
CA ILE A 138 -15.37 2.85 2.25
C ILE A 138 -13.99 2.55 1.65
N LEU A 139 -13.89 1.50 0.83
CA LEU A 139 -12.62 0.99 0.31
C LEU A 139 -11.54 0.77 1.39
N ARG A 140 -11.96 0.26 2.56
CA ARG A 140 -11.07 0.05 3.73
C ARG A 140 -9.77 -0.67 3.40
N ARG A 141 -9.81 -1.68 2.51
CA ARG A 141 -8.62 -2.47 2.15
C ARG A 141 -7.65 -1.67 1.30
N GLU A 142 -8.14 -0.93 0.33
CA GLU A 142 -7.34 -0.05 -0.52
C GLU A 142 -6.73 1.09 0.30
N CYS A 143 -7.51 1.74 1.16
CA CYS A 143 -6.99 2.76 2.08
C CYS A 143 -5.95 2.18 3.04
N ALA A 144 -6.12 0.94 3.52
CA ALA A 144 -5.16 0.31 4.41
C ALA A 144 -3.76 0.16 3.78
N ILE A 145 -3.66 -0.08 2.47
CA ILE A 145 -2.38 -0.20 1.74
C ILE A 145 -1.53 1.05 1.96
N LEU A 146 -2.16 2.23 1.90
CA LEU A 146 -1.49 3.50 2.14
C LEU A 146 -0.76 3.51 3.48
N TYR A 147 -1.25 2.83 4.53
CA TYR A 147 -0.71 2.98 5.89
C TYR A 147 0.15 1.81 6.37
N ARG A 148 0.30 0.76 5.56
CA ARG A 148 1.11 -0.41 5.93
C ARG A 148 2.59 -0.06 6.08
N ALA A 149 3.21 -0.60 7.13
CA ALA A 149 4.62 -0.32 7.42
C ALA A 149 5.58 -0.83 6.33
N ASP A 150 5.31 -1.99 5.75
CA ASP A 150 6.12 -2.56 4.67
C ASP A 150 6.07 -1.71 3.40
N VAL A 151 4.88 -1.26 2.98
CA VAL A 151 4.71 -0.34 1.84
C VAL A 151 5.41 0.99 2.12
N ARG A 152 5.26 1.55 3.32
CA ARG A 152 5.94 2.81 3.69
C ARG A 152 7.46 2.69 3.68
N SER A 153 7.99 1.56 4.12
CA SER A 153 9.43 1.29 4.06
C SER A 153 9.91 1.26 2.61
N GLU A 154 9.19 0.57 1.73
CA GLU A 154 9.52 0.51 0.30
C GLU A 154 9.44 1.88 -0.36
N ILE A 155 8.41 2.69 -0.08
CA ILE A 155 8.32 4.07 -0.60
C ILE A 155 9.55 4.88 -0.19
N ASN A 156 9.96 4.81 1.07
CA ASN A 156 11.13 5.54 1.55
C ASN A 156 12.44 5.06 0.88
N HIS A 157 12.57 3.76 0.62
CA HIS A 157 13.74 3.21 -0.06
C HIS A 157 13.78 3.57 -1.54
N LEU A 158 12.63 3.61 -2.22
CA LEU A 158 12.53 3.75 -3.67
C LEU A 158 12.42 5.21 -4.13
N ARG A 159 11.89 6.10 -3.30
CA ARG A 159 11.74 7.51 -3.63
C ARG A 159 13.11 8.12 -3.86
N ASN A 160 13.33 8.65 -5.07
CA ASN A 160 14.59 9.25 -5.52
C ASN A 160 15.78 8.29 -5.55
N ALA A 161 15.55 6.97 -5.51
CA ALA A 161 16.62 5.98 -5.58
C ALA A 161 17.26 5.93 -6.97
N THR A 162 18.59 5.87 -7.01
CA THR A 162 19.37 5.59 -8.22
C THR A 162 19.48 4.08 -8.46
N ASP A 163 19.96 3.69 -9.64
CA ASP A 163 20.25 2.28 -9.95
C ASP A 163 21.30 1.69 -9.00
N GLU A 164 22.28 2.49 -8.57
CA GLU A 164 23.25 2.11 -7.54
C GLU A 164 22.59 1.85 -6.18
N ASP A 165 21.66 2.70 -5.77
CA ASP A 165 20.91 2.53 -4.52
C ASP A 165 20.07 1.24 -4.55
N LEU A 166 19.39 0.97 -5.67
CA LEU A 166 18.59 -0.26 -5.84
C LEU A 166 19.47 -1.53 -5.76
N LYS A 167 20.67 -1.51 -6.34
CA LYS A 167 21.63 -2.61 -6.23
C LYS A 167 22.15 -2.79 -4.80
N ALA A 168 22.42 -1.68 -4.09
CA ALA A 168 22.83 -1.74 -2.69
C ALA A 168 21.73 -2.33 -1.79
N LEU A 169 20.48 -1.93 -2.00
CA LEU A 169 19.31 -2.50 -1.31
C LEU A 169 19.14 -4.00 -1.63
N ASN A 170 19.42 -4.43 -2.86
CA ASN A 170 19.41 -5.84 -3.24
C ASN A 170 20.50 -6.63 -2.49
N ALA A 171 21.73 -6.12 -2.43
CA ALA A 171 22.83 -6.77 -1.69
C ALA A 171 22.48 -6.96 -0.21
N ASP A 172 21.87 -5.96 0.41
CA ASP A 172 21.36 -6.04 1.78
C ASP A 172 20.19 -7.05 1.92
N SER A 173 19.30 -7.10 0.92
CA SER A 173 18.25 -8.14 0.81
C SER A 173 18.84 -9.56 0.73
N ILE A 174 19.92 -9.77 -0.03
CA ILE A 174 20.65 -11.06 -0.10
C ILE A 174 21.16 -11.47 1.29
N ALA A 175 21.78 -10.54 2.02
CA ALA A 175 22.30 -10.79 3.35
C ALA A 175 21.18 -11.21 4.32
N ARG A 176 20.08 -10.44 4.37
CA ARG A 176 18.91 -10.77 5.20
C ARG A 176 18.26 -12.09 4.83
N ARG A 177 18.06 -12.37 3.54
CA ARG A 177 17.46 -13.63 3.06
C ARG A 177 18.34 -14.82 3.38
N THR A 178 19.66 -14.67 3.31
CA THR A 178 20.62 -15.71 3.71
C THR A 178 20.52 -16.00 5.20
N ALA A 179 20.52 -14.96 6.04
CA ALA A 179 20.36 -15.13 7.49
C ALA A 179 19.02 -15.81 7.84
N TRP A 180 17.93 -15.36 7.22
CA TRP A 180 16.61 -15.97 7.38
C TRP A 180 16.60 -17.44 6.94
N PHE A 181 17.20 -17.79 5.80
CA PHE A 181 17.29 -19.18 5.35
C PHE A 181 18.01 -20.05 6.37
N CYS A 182 19.16 -19.60 6.89
CA CYS A 182 19.92 -20.34 7.91
C CYS A 182 19.10 -20.65 9.17
N GLN A 183 18.20 -19.74 9.56
CA GLN A 183 17.31 -19.90 10.71
C GLN A 183 16.11 -20.81 10.43
N ASN A 184 15.65 -20.90 9.17
CA ASN A 184 14.39 -21.57 8.81
C ASN A 184 14.59 -22.88 8.02
N LYS A 185 15.82 -23.22 7.63
CA LYS A 185 16.11 -24.39 6.77
C LYS A 185 15.65 -25.74 7.34
N ALA A 186 15.60 -25.88 8.67
CA ALA A 186 15.17 -27.11 9.33
C ALA A 186 13.72 -27.49 9.00
N GLY A 187 12.85 -26.51 8.70
CA GLY A 187 11.45 -26.73 8.36
C GLY A 187 11.19 -27.14 6.90
N LEU A 188 12.20 -27.10 6.02
CA LEU A 188 12.02 -27.33 4.58
C LEU A 188 12.08 -28.80 4.16
N ASN A 189 12.58 -29.70 5.02
CA ASN A 189 12.83 -31.12 4.71
C ASN A 189 13.51 -31.28 3.34
N ILE A 190 14.68 -30.65 3.19
CA ILE A 190 15.44 -30.64 1.94
C ILE A 190 15.92 -32.07 1.64
N GLY A 191 15.38 -32.68 0.59
CA GLY A 191 15.79 -33.98 0.06
C GLY A 191 15.91 -33.92 -1.46
N ASP A 192 16.74 -34.80 -2.02
CA ASP A 192 17.22 -34.68 -3.42
C ASP A 192 16.13 -34.89 -4.50
N SER A 193 15.04 -35.61 -4.20
CA SER A 193 14.08 -36.03 -5.23
C SER A 193 13.10 -34.94 -5.70
N HIS A 194 13.11 -33.75 -5.10
CA HIS A 194 12.14 -32.67 -5.39
C HIS A 194 12.73 -31.26 -5.25
N LEU A 195 13.89 -30.98 -5.87
CA LEU A 195 14.57 -29.69 -5.75
C LEU A 195 13.71 -28.49 -6.17
N LEU A 196 13.03 -28.58 -7.32
CA LEU A 196 12.15 -27.51 -7.83
C LEU A 196 11.00 -27.20 -6.85
N ASP A 197 10.36 -28.25 -6.31
CA ASP A 197 9.26 -28.10 -5.34
C ASP A 197 9.74 -27.55 -4.00
N THR A 198 10.95 -27.92 -3.59
CA THR A 198 11.56 -27.41 -2.36
C THR A 198 11.90 -25.93 -2.50
N ALA A 199 12.42 -25.51 -3.65
CA ALA A 199 12.66 -24.10 -3.97
C ALA A 199 11.36 -23.30 -4.04
N HIS A 200 10.31 -23.83 -4.66
CA HIS A 200 9.01 -23.17 -4.70
C HIS A 200 8.40 -22.99 -3.31
N ARG A 201 8.39 -24.05 -2.48
CA ARG A 201 7.94 -23.98 -1.08
C ARG A 201 8.75 -22.99 -0.25
N LEU A 202 10.07 -22.91 -0.48
CA LEU A 202 10.92 -21.89 0.15
C LEU A 202 10.45 -20.48 -0.19
N LEU A 203 10.10 -20.19 -1.45
CA LEU A 203 9.61 -18.88 -1.86
C LEU A 203 8.23 -18.56 -1.25
N ILE A 204 7.30 -19.52 -1.27
CA ILE A 204 5.99 -19.38 -0.61
C ILE A 204 6.16 -19.01 0.87
N MET A 205 7.01 -19.76 1.59
CA MET A 205 7.31 -19.51 2.99
C MET A 205 7.97 -18.14 3.20
N ARG A 206 8.95 -17.78 2.36
CA ARG A 206 9.68 -16.51 2.49
C ARG A 206 8.80 -15.29 2.26
N PHE A 207 7.87 -15.38 1.32
CA PHE A 207 6.97 -14.30 0.94
C PHE A 207 5.69 -14.28 1.77
N HIS A 208 5.54 -15.21 2.72
CA HIS A 208 4.32 -15.37 3.53
C HIS A 208 3.07 -15.48 2.66
N ALA A 209 3.20 -16.16 1.51
CA ALA A 209 2.12 -16.39 0.57
C ALA A 209 1.37 -17.68 0.90
N ALA A 210 0.10 -17.77 0.49
CA ALA A 210 -0.60 -19.04 0.40
C ALA A 210 -0.23 -19.75 -0.92
N GLU A 211 -0.30 -21.08 -0.96
CA GLU A 211 -0.01 -21.85 -2.19
C GLU A 211 -0.90 -21.42 -3.37
N VAL A 212 -2.16 -21.07 -3.09
CA VAL A 212 -3.13 -20.58 -4.10
C VAL A 212 -2.76 -19.21 -4.69
N GLU A 213 -1.88 -18.45 -4.03
CA GLU A 213 -1.37 -17.16 -4.53
C GLU A 213 -0.13 -17.33 -5.40
N MET A 214 0.47 -18.53 -5.42
CA MET A 214 1.65 -18.86 -6.21
C MET A 214 1.49 -20.24 -6.90
N PRO A 215 0.44 -20.47 -7.71
CA PRO A 215 0.25 -21.76 -8.36
C PRO A 215 1.33 -22.03 -9.42
N VAL A 216 1.83 -23.27 -9.45
CA VAL A 216 2.63 -23.78 -10.57
C VAL A 216 1.70 -24.00 -11.76
N VAL A 217 1.96 -23.31 -12.86
CA VAL A 217 1.14 -23.35 -14.09
C VAL A 217 1.75 -24.23 -15.18
N ASN A 218 3.06 -24.48 -15.12
CA ASN A 218 3.75 -25.37 -16.04
C ASN A 218 4.92 -26.07 -15.36
N ARG A 219 5.22 -27.30 -15.79
CA ARG A 219 6.31 -28.13 -15.24
C ARG A 219 6.99 -28.94 -16.33
N THR A 220 8.32 -28.98 -16.25
CA THR A 220 9.19 -29.95 -16.93
C THR A 220 10.10 -30.63 -15.90
N GLU A 221 10.98 -31.53 -16.34
CA GLU A 221 11.97 -32.16 -15.46
C GLU A 221 12.99 -31.15 -14.88
N LYS A 222 13.30 -30.09 -15.64
CA LYS A 222 14.33 -29.10 -15.28
C LYS A 222 13.78 -27.73 -14.90
N GLN A 223 12.48 -27.49 -14.99
CA GLN A 223 11.90 -26.18 -14.71
C GLN A 223 10.45 -26.26 -14.21
N ILE A 224 10.10 -25.36 -13.29
CA ILE A 224 8.71 -24.99 -13.01
C ILE A 224 8.49 -23.52 -13.35
N THR A 225 7.29 -23.20 -13.81
CA THR A 225 6.81 -21.82 -14.00
C THR A 225 5.56 -21.64 -13.15
N PHE A 226 5.51 -20.53 -12.41
CA PHE A 226 4.43 -20.23 -11.47
C PHE A 226 4.03 -18.75 -11.55
N HIS A 227 2.83 -18.45 -11.09
CA HIS A 227 2.24 -17.11 -11.14
C HIS A 227 2.10 -16.53 -9.74
N SER A 228 2.86 -15.49 -9.44
CA SER A 228 2.83 -14.82 -8.13
C SER A 228 1.79 -13.70 -8.11
N MET A 229 0.75 -13.91 -7.30
CA MET A 229 -0.40 -13.01 -7.06
C MET A 229 -0.46 -12.49 -5.62
N ASN A 230 0.42 -12.98 -4.74
CA ASN A 230 0.52 -12.54 -3.35
C ASN A 230 0.76 -11.02 -3.24
N PHE A 231 0.41 -10.44 -2.09
CA PHE A 231 0.66 -9.03 -1.82
C PHE A 231 2.17 -8.69 -1.93
N CYS A 232 2.50 -7.62 -2.65
CA CYS A 232 3.87 -7.20 -2.89
C CYS A 232 4.06 -5.74 -2.48
N PRO A 233 4.76 -5.45 -1.36
CA PRO A 233 5.02 -4.08 -0.92
C PRO A 233 5.74 -3.23 -1.95
N THR A 234 6.73 -3.80 -2.66
CA THR A 234 7.47 -3.11 -3.72
C THR A 234 6.55 -2.73 -4.88
N LEU A 235 5.62 -3.60 -5.29
CA LEU A 235 4.64 -3.29 -6.35
C LEU A 235 3.79 -2.08 -5.96
N GLU A 236 3.24 -2.06 -4.75
CA GLU A 236 2.41 -0.95 -4.27
C GLU A 236 3.23 0.34 -4.18
N ALA A 237 4.46 0.27 -3.67
CA ALA A 237 5.36 1.44 -3.64
C ALA A 237 5.70 1.95 -5.05
N CYS A 238 5.96 1.08 -6.01
CA CYS A 238 6.18 1.47 -7.41
C CYS A 238 4.94 2.15 -8.02
N ARG A 239 3.73 1.63 -7.75
CA ARG A 239 2.49 2.25 -8.23
C ARG A 239 2.30 3.64 -7.66
N ILE A 240 2.47 3.79 -6.35
CA ILE A 240 2.35 5.08 -5.64
C ILE A 240 3.39 6.09 -6.18
N LEU A 241 4.64 5.65 -6.34
CA LEU A 241 5.72 6.49 -6.85
C LEU A 241 5.73 6.65 -8.37
N ARG A 242 4.81 6.00 -9.10
CA ARG A 242 4.75 5.96 -10.57
C ARG A 242 6.07 5.49 -11.21
N LEU A 243 6.73 4.53 -10.58
CA LEU A 243 7.96 3.90 -11.06
C LEU A 243 7.66 2.69 -11.96
N ASP A 244 8.52 2.45 -12.94
CA ASP A 244 8.46 1.22 -13.74
C ASP A 244 8.82 0.01 -12.86
N THR A 245 7.81 -0.81 -12.55
CA THR A 245 7.97 -1.98 -11.70
C THR A 245 8.91 -3.02 -12.33
N ARG A 246 9.03 -3.08 -13.67
CA ARG A 246 9.96 -3.99 -14.35
C ARG A 246 11.41 -3.61 -14.04
N HIS A 247 11.73 -2.33 -14.16
CA HIS A 247 13.07 -1.80 -13.85
C HIS A 247 13.44 -2.04 -12.39
N VAL A 248 12.57 -1.64 -11.46
CA VAL A 248 12.80 -1.79 -10.02
C VAL A 248 12.93 -3.26 -9.64
N CYS A 249 12.03 -4.14 -10.08
CA CYS A 249 12.08 -5.56 -9.73
C CYS A 249 13.35 -6.26 -10.25
N LYS A 250 13.86 -5.84 -11.41
CA LYS A 250 15.08 -6.38 -11.99
C LYS A 250 16.30 -6.05 -11.15
N LEU A 251 16.43 -4.81 -10.71
CA LEU A 251 17.57 -4.37 -9.90
C LEU A 251 17.46 -4.77 -8.43
N LEU A 252 16.25 -4.76 -7.86
CA LEU A 252 16.04 -4.90 -6.42
C LEU A 252 15.74 -6.34 -5.97
N ASN A 253 15.03 -7.13 -6.78
CA ASN A 253 14.34 -8.32 -6.30
C ASN A 253 14.71 -9.63 -6.99
N GLU A 254 15.24 -9.62 -8.22
CA GLU A 254 15.53 -10.86 -8.95
C GLU A 254 16.74 -11.60 -8.37
N GLU A 255 17.90 -10.93 -8.32
CA GLU A 255 19.14 -11.53 -7.80
C GLU A 255 19.00 -11.99 -6.35
N SER A 256 18.35 -11.21 -5.48
CA SER A 256 18.12 -11.63 -4.09
C SER A 256 17.19 -12.85 -3.96
N THR A 257 16.36 -13.14 -4.96
CA THR A 257 15.53 -14.35 -4.99
C THR A 257 16.29 -15.54 -5.57
N ASP A 258 17.05 -15.31 -6.64
CA ASP A 258 17.98 -16.30 -7.21
C ASP A 258 19.01 -16.78 -6.18
N MET A 259 19.61 -15.86 -5.45
CA MET A 259 20.58 -16.22 -4.42
C MET A 259 19.96 -16.96 -3.24
N LEU A 260 18.67 -16.78 -2.98
CA LEU A 260 17.94 -17.50 -1.95
C LEU A 260 17.68 -18.96 -2.37
N VAL A 261 17.19 -19.21 -3.58
CA VAL A 261 16.97 -20.59 -4.05
C VAL A 261 18.27 -21.36 -4.20
N LYS A 262 19.37 -20.69 -4.55
CA LYS A 262 20.73 -21.26 -4.57
C LYS A 262 21.24 -21.73 -3.20
N LYS A 263 20.60 -21.32 -2.09
CA LYS A 263 20.93 -21.86 -0.76
C LYS A 263 20.43 -23.30 -0.56
N ILE A 264 19.48 -23.76 -1.38
CA ILE A 264 19.07 -25.16 -1.42
C ILE A 264 20.09 -25.98 -2.22
N ASP A 265 20.35 -25.56 -3.46
CA ASP A 265 21.29 -26.21 -4.38
C ASP A 265 21.86 -25.17 -5.34
N SER A 266 23.18 -25.17 -5.56
CA SER A 266 23.86 -24.20 -6.41
C SER A 266 23.47 -24.25 -7.89
N ARG A 267 22.83 -25.33 -8.35
CA ARG A 267 22.32 -25.48 -9.72
C ARG A 267 20.98 -24.79 -9.94
N LEU A 268 20.25 -24.46 -8.87
CA LEU A 268 18.97 -23.79 -8.99
C LEU A 268 19.16 -22.36 -9.50
N ARG A 269 18.22 -21.92 -10.34
CA ARG A 269 18.11 -20.55 -10.82
C ARG A 269 16.68 -20.06 -10.63
N PHE A 270 16.54 -18.78 -10.31
CA PHE A 270 15.27 -18.07 -10.36
C PHE A 270 15.33 -16.99 -11.43
N SER A 271 14.23 -16.83 -12.17
CA SER A 271 14.09 -15.76 -13.15
C SER A 271 12.65 -15.24 -13.20
N ARG A 272 12.47 -14.00 -13.66
CA ARG A 272 11.15 -13.42 -13.93
C ARG A 272 10.92 -13.18 -15.41
N ASN A 273 9.69 -13.37 -15.84
CA ASN A 273 9.24 -12.90 -17.15
C ASN A 273 8.79 -11.44 -17.05
N TYR A 274 9.66 -10.51 -17.45
CA TYR A 274 9.34 -9.07 -17.40
C TYR A 274 8.24 -8.63 -18.36
N ASN A 275 7.88 -9.43 -19.38
CA ASN A 275 6.71 -9.14 -20.20
C ASN A 275 5.41 -9.38 -19.41
N ASN A 276 5.40 -10.37 -18.52
CA ASN A 276 4.28 -10.78 -17.68
C ASN A 276 4.55 -10.45 -16.20
N LEU A 277 4.63 -9.16 -15.88
CA LEU A 277 4.87 -8.65 -14.53
C LEU A 277 3.76 -7.66 -14.12
N ARG A 278 3.26 -7.77 -12.89
CA ARG A 278 2.33 -6.77 -12.33
C ARG A 278 3.00 -5.37 -12.28
N PRO A 279 2.25 -4.28 -12.57
CA PRO A 279 0.82 -4.24 -12.85
C PRO A 279 0.43 -4.43 -14.33
N TYR A 280 1.38 -4.75 -15.22
CA TYR A 280 1.14 -4.89 -16.68
C TYR A 280 0.43 -6.19 -17.06
N SER A 281 0.32 -7.12 -16.12
CA SER A 281 -0.44 -8.38 -16.16
C SER A 281 -1.17 -8.60 -14.83
N SER A 282 -2.04 -9.60 -14.75
CA SER A 282 -2.74 -9.96 -13.51
C SER A 282 -1.87 -10.71 -12.48
N PHE A 283 -0.70 -11.20 -12.88
CA PHE A 283 0.25 -11.96 -12.07
C PHE A 283 1.69 -11.62 -12.46
N CYS A 284 2.65 -11.91 -11.58
CA CYS A 284 4.07 -11.95 -11.93
C CYS A 284 4.42 -13.38 -12.34
N GLU A 285 4.81 -13.60 -13.59
CA GLU A 285 5.26 -14.92 -14.04
C GLU A 285 6.74 -15.12 -13.74
N GLU A 286 7.02 -16.19 -13.00
CA GLU A 286 8.33 -16.49 -12.44
C GLU A 286 8.67 -17.95 -12.72
N SER A 287 9.97 -18.27 -12.78
CA SER A 287 10.43 -19.63 -13.04
C SER A 287 11.58 -20.00 -12.12
N ILE A 288 11.60 -21.28 -11.72
CA ILE A 288 12.76 -21.91 -11.09
C ILE A 288 13.23 -23.03 -12.01
N SER A 289 14.51 -23.02 -12.35
CA SER A 289 15.13 -24.04 -13.20
C SER A 289 16.36 -24.68 -12.54
N ILE A 290 16.76 -25.85 -13.02
CA ILE A 290 17.99 -26.56 -12.65
C ILE A 290 18.94 -26.47 -13.85
N GLU A 291 20.12 -25.87 -13.63
CA GLU A 291 21.23 -25.91 -14.58
C GLU A 291 22.08 -27.18 -14.39
N ASP A 292 22.76 -27.59 -15.47
CA ASP A 292 23.67 -28.75 -15.46
C ASP A 292 25.01 -28.43 -14.78
#